data_AF-A0A973IZN2-F1
#
_entry.id   AF-A0A973IZN2-F1
#
_cell.length_a   1.000
_cell.length_b   1.000
_cell.length_c   1.000
_cell.angle_alpha   90.00
_cell.angle_beta   90.00
_cell.angle_gamma   90.00
#
_symmetry.space_group_name_H-M   'P 1'
#
loop_
_entity.id
_entity.type
_entity.pdbx_description
1 polymer ?
#
loop_
_entity_poly.entity_id
_entity_poly.type
_entity_poly.pdbx_seq_one_letter_code
_entity_poly.pdbx_strand_id
1 'polypeptide(L)'
;MAFTFRATDDHNKILDEISKKNGFNTRSKALSWMIENYSELVSSRDQYLRKMHQTFSLLTELRSAVKNKLIADQILERLVEDYGTDNVRSGDCVDEKSM
;
A
#
# COMPACT_ATOMS: atom_id res chain seq x y z
N MET A 1 34.39 -12.93 -8.37
CA MET A 1 34.47 -12.43 -9.76
C MET A 1 35.07 -11.04 -9.73
N ALA A 2 36.19 -10.80 -10.43
CA ALA A 2 36.70 -9.44 -10.59
C ALA A 2 35.86 -8.74 -11.66
N PHE A 3 35.17 -7.65 -11.29
CA PHE A 3 34.42 -6.81 -12.22
C PHE A 3 35.42 -6.03 -13.08
N THR A 4 35.58 -6.40 -14.36
CA THR A 4 36.45 -5.66 -15.29
C THR A 4 35.65 -4.55 -15.97
N PHE A 5 35.58 -3.39 -15.31
CA PHE A 5 35.01 -2.17 -15.90
C PHE A 5 35.96 -1.62 -16.98
N ARG A 6 35.54 -1.63 -18.25
CA ARG A 6 36.21 -0.89 -19.31
C ARG A 6 35.46 0.42 -19.53
N ALA A 7 35.98 1.49 -18.94
CA ALA A 7 35.44 2.82 -19.10
C ALA A 7 35.58 3.29 -20.55
N THR A 8 34.52 3.85 -21.13
CA THR A 8 34.61 4.69 -22.32
C THR A 8 35.10 6.09 -21.91
N ASP A 9 35.46 6.92 -22.88
CA ASP A 9 35.88 8.30 -22.61
C ASP A 9 34.79 9.10 -21.86
N ASP A 10 33.52 8.84 -22.16
CA ASP A 10 32.41 9.48 -21.45
C ASP A 10 32.27 8.99 -20.01
N HIS A 11 32.48 7.69 -19.76
CA HIS A 11 32.54 7.18 -18.38
C HIS A 11 33.68 7.84 -17.58
N ASN A 12 34.84 8.06 -18.22
CA ASN A 12 35.97 8.72 -17.57
C ASN A 12 35.68 10.19 -17.26
N LYS A 13 35.01 10.92 -18.17
CA LYS A 13 34.57 12.31 -17.91
C LYS A 13 33.64 12.39 -16.69
N ILE A 14 32.65 11.51 -16.62
CA ILE A 14 31.70 11.45 -15.49
C ILE A 14 32.46 11.17 -14.18
N LEU A 15 33.37 10.19 -14.17
CA LEU A 15 34.17 9.87 -12.98
C LEU A 15 35.09 11.01 -12.57
N ASP A 16 35.62 11.78 -13.51
CA ASP A 16 36.43 12.98 -13.23
C ASP A 16 35.59 14.10 -12.63
N GLU A 17 34.38 14.33 -13.13
CA GLU A 17 33.44 15.30 -12.55
C GLU A 17 33.04 14.92 -11.12
N ILE A 18 32.70 13.65 -10.89
CA ILE A 18 32.38 13.12 -9.55
C ILE A 18 33.61 13.25 -8.63
N SER A 19 34.80 12.95 -9.13
CA SER A 19 36.04 13.07 -8.35
C SER A 19 36.29 14.52 -7.93
N LYS A 20 36.15 15.48 -8.85
CA LYS A 20 36.30 16.91 -8.56
C LYS A 20 35.25 17.40 -7.56
N LYS A 21 33.98 17.03 -7.75
CA LYS A 21 32.88 17.45 -6.89
C LYS A 21 33.02 16.97 -5.44
N ASN A 22 33.51 15.75 -5.25
CA ASN A 22 33.59 15.10 -3.94
C ASN A 22 35.01 15.08 -3.35
N GLY A 23 35.99 15.71 -4.00
CA GLY A 23 37.38 15.75 -3.54
C GLY A 23 38.09 14.39 -3.55
N PHE A 24 37.70 13.48 -4.45
CA PHE A 24 38.36 12.18 -4.57
C PHE A 24 39.67 12.29 -5.34
N ASN A 25 40.68 11.58 -4.85
CA ASN A 25 42.02 11.53 -5.44
C ASN A 25 42.14 10.54 -6.60
N THR A 26 41.15 9.66 -6.79
CA THR A 26 41.17 8.64 -7.85
C THR A 26 39.77 8.40 -8.42
N ARG A 27 39.70 8.08 -9.72
CA ARG A 27 38.47 7.63 -10.38
C ARG A 27 37.91 6.35 -9.78
N SER A 28 38.77 5.47 -9.26
CA SER A 28 38.34 4.24 -8.58
C SER A 28 37.54 4.53 -7.31
N LYS A 29 37.94 5.55 -6.54
CA LYS A 29 37.19 6.00 -5.37
C LYS A 29 35.85 6.64 -5.77
N ALA A 30 35.83 7.43 -6.84
CA ALA A 30 34.59 7.97 -7.40
C ALA A 30 33.63 6.87 -7.88
N LEU A 31 34.16 5.84 -8.54
CA LEU A 31 33.38 4.70 -9.01
C LEU A 31 32.80 3.90 -7.82
N SER A 32 33.61 3.65 -6.79
CA SER A 32 33.17 2.93 -5.58
C SER A 32 32.06 3.71 -4.87
N TRP A 33 32.26 5.02 -4.67
CA TRP A 33 31.24 5.90 -4.10
C TRP A 33 29.95 5.90 -4.92
N MET A 34 30.04 5.94 -6.25
CA MET A 34 28.87 5.89 -7.13
C MET A 34 28.10 4.58 -7.00
N ILE A 35 28.81 3.44 -6.93
CA ILE A 35 28.20 2.12 -6.73
C ILE A 35 27.47 2.05 -5.39
N GLU A 36 28.09 2.54 -4.31
CA GLU A 36 27.49 2.60 -2.97
C GLU A 36 26.21 3.45 -2.97
N ASN A 37 26.28 4.68 -3.49
CA ASN A 37 25.11 5.57 -3.56
C ASN A 37 23.99 4.98 -4.42
N TYR A 38 24.33 4.34 -5.53
CA TYR A 38 23.34 3.67 -6.37
C TYR A 38 22.68 2.49 -5.64
N SER A 39 23.46 1.72 -4.88
CA SER A 39 22.93 0.62 -4.06
C SER A 39 21.97 1.11 -2.98
N GLU A 40 22.29 2.21 -2.30
CA GLU A 40 21.40 2.86 -1.34
C GLU A 40 20.11 3.35 -1.99
N LEU A 41 20.22 3.97 -3.16
CA LEU A 41 19.06 4.45 -3.93
C LEU A 41 18.13 3.30 -4.33
N VAL A 42 18.70 2.21 -4.85
CA VAL A 42 17.94 0.99 -5.19
C VAL A 42 17.26 0.41 -3.96
N SER A 43 17.97 0.31 -2.84
CA SER A 43 17.42 -0.23 -1.59
C SER A 43 16.26 0.63 -1.07
N SER A 44 16.40 1.95 -1.13
CA SER A 44 15.36 2.91 -0.74
C SER A 44 14.12 2.79 -1.64
N ARG A 45 14.30 2.75 -2.96
CA ARG A 45 13.23 2.51 -3.93
C ARG A 45 12.46 1.22 -3.61
N ASP A 46 13.18 0.13 -3.36
CA ASP A 46 12.57 -1.18 -3.10
C ASP A 46 11.83 -1.20 -1.76
N GLN A 47 12.28 -0.42 -0.77
CA GLN A 47 11.53 -0.22 0.48
C GLN A 47 10.23 0.56 0.24
N TYR A 48 10.26 1.62 -0.55
CA TYR A 48 9.06 2.39 -0.89
C TYR A 48 8.04 1.55 -1.66
N LEU A 49 8.49 0.76 -2.64
CA LEU A 49 7.61 -0.13 -3.39
C LEU A 49 6.93 -1.15 -2.47
N ARG A 50 7.67 -1.75 -1.53
CA ARG A 50 7.09 -2.66 -0.53
C ARG A 50 6.00 -1.98 0.31
N LYS A 51 6.28 -0.78 0.83
CA LYS A 51 5.28 -0.01 1.60
C LYS A 51 4.06 0.33 0.77
N MET A 52 4.25 0.76 -0.48
CA MET A 52 3.15 1.07 -1.40
C MET A 52 2.27 -0.15 -1.63
N HIS A 53 2.86 -1.33 -1.88
CA HIS A 53 2.11 -2.58 -2.06
C HIS A 53 1.33 -2.98 -0.80
N GLN A 54 1.94 -2.84 0.39
CA GLN A 54 1.25 -3.09 1.66
C GLN A 54 0.04 -2.18 1.84
N THR A 55 0.22 -0.86 1.65
CA THR A 55 -0.89 0.11 1.75
C THR A 55 -1.98 -0.17 0.73
N PHE A 56 -1.61 -0.55 -0.50
CA PHE A 56 -2.58 -0.91 -1.53
C PHE A 56 -3.40 -2.15 -1.16
N SER A 57 -2.77 -3.18 -0.58
CA SER A 57 -3.47 -4.36 -0.06
C SER A 57 -4.48 -3.97 1.02
N LEU A 58 -4.05 -3.17 2.01
CA LEU A 58 -4.91 -2.70 3.09
C LEU A 58 -6.10 -1.88 2.58
N LEU A 59 -5.89 -0.99 1.61
CA LEU A 59 -6.97 -0.23 0.98
C LEU A 59 -7.96 -1.13 0.25
N THR A 60 -7.48 -2.21 -0.36
CA THR A 60 -8.31 -3.18 -1.09
C THR A 60 -9.17 -3.98 -0.10
N GLU A 61 -8.59 -4.44 1.00
CA GLU A 61 -9.29 -5.10 2.10
C GLU A 61 -10.34 -4.18 2.73
N LEU A 62 -9.96 -2.93 3.05
CA LEU A 62 -10.86 -1.93 3.62
C LEU A 62 -12.04 -1.65 2.68
N ARG A 63 -11.78 -1.49 1.38
CA ARG A 63 -12.82 -1.27 0.37
C ARG A 63 -13.80 -2.45 0.31
N SER A 64 -13.29 -3.68 0.41
CA SER A 64 -14.11 -4.89 0.48
C SER A 64 -14.96 -4.92 1.75
N ALA A 65 -14.36 -4.63 2.91
CA ALA A 65 -15.04 -4.60 4.19
C ALA A 65 -16.17 -3.56 4.23
N VAL A 66 -15.92 -2.35 3.72
CA VAL A 66 -16.95 -1.28 3.61
C VAL A 66 -18.09 -1.73 2.71
N LYS A 67 -17.80 -2.34 1.56
CA LYS A 67 -18.84 -2.85 0.65
C LYS A 67 -19.69 -3.92 1.34
N ASN A 68 -19.05 -4.87 2.02
CA ASN A 68 -19.76 -5.95 2.72
C ASN A 68 -20.61 -5.41 3.86
N LYS A 69 -20.11 -4.43 4.61
CA LYS A 69 -20.88 -3.75 5.66
C LYS A 69 -22.12 -3.08 5.08
N LEU A 70 -21.98 -2.32 3.98
CA LEU A 70 -23.11 -1.66 3.34
C LEU A 70 -24.18 -2.66 2.89
N ILE A 71 -23.76 -3.80 2.33
CA ILE A 71 -24.69 -4.88 1.94
C ILE A 71 -25.37 -5.46 3.18
N ALA A 72 -24.64 -5.71 4.26
CA ALA A 72 -25.21 -6.23 5.51
C ALA A 72 -26.22 -5.25 6.12
N ASP A 73 -25.91 -3.96 6.13
CA ASP A 73 -26.81 -2.91 6.63
C ASP A 73 -28.12 -2.89 5.81
N GLN A 74 -28.04 -2.97 4.47
CA GLN A 74 -29.21 -3.06 3.59
C GLN A 74 -30.07 -4.32 3.82
N ILE A 75 -29.43 -5.46 4.11
CA ILE A 75 -30.14 -6.71 4.43
C ILE A 75 -30.86 -6.58 5.77
N LEU A 76 -30.19 -6.00 6.78
CA LEU A 76 -30.78 -5.77 8.09
C LEU A 76 -31.98 -4.82 8.02
N GLU A 77 -31.89 -3.73 7.24
CA GLU A 77 -33.02 -2.83 7.02
C GLU A 77 -34.24 -3.57 6.45
N ARG A 78 -34.05 -4.39 5.40
CA ARG A 78 -35.15 -5.19 4.83
C ARG A 78 -35.74 -6.18 5.83
N LEU A 79 -34.90 -6.86 6.61
CA LEU A 79 -35.38 -7.79 7.64
C LEU A 79 -36.21 -7.05 8.70
N VAL A 80 -35.79 -5.85 9.12
CA VAL A 80 -36.57 -5.03 10.06
C VAL A 80 -37.91 -4.61 9.46
N GLU A 81 -37.96 -4.27 8.17
CA GLU A 81 -39.22 -3.96 7.47
C GLU A 81 -40.15 -5.17 7.40
N ASP A 82 -39.61 -6.33 7.02
CA ASP A 82 -40.36 -7.58 6.87
C ASP A 82 -40.91 -8.10 8.21
N TYR A 83 -40.10 -8.08 9.28
CA TYR A 83 -40.51 -8.58 10.61
C TYR A 83 -41.18 -7.51 11.49
N GLY A 84 -40.96 -6.22 11.22
CA GLY A 84 -41.58 -5.12 11.96
C GLY A 84 -43.05 -4.89 11.60
N THR A 85 -43.49 -5.36 10.43
CA THR A 85 -44.88 -5.24 9.97
C THR A 85 -45.82 -6.34 10.50
N ASP A 86 -45.29 -7.47 10.98
CA ASP A 86 -46.12 -8.56 11.55
C ASP A 86 -46.57 -8.29 13.00
N ASN A 87 -45.83 -7.49 13.77
CA ASN A 87 -46.19 -7.18 15.17
C ASN A 87 -47.28 -6.11 15.33
N VAL A 88 -47.64 -5.39 14.26
CA VAL A 88 -48.75 -4.40 14.32
C VAL A 88 -50.09 -5.03 13.93
N ARG A 89 -50.09 -6.23 13.33
CA ARG A 89 -51.30 -6.87 12.80
C ARG A 89 -51.81 -8.06 13.62
N SER A 90 -51.06 -8.51 14.63
CA SER A 90 -51.44 -9.64 15.51
C SER A 90 -51.59 -9.22 16.98
N GLY A 91 -52.03 -7.99 17.21
CA GLY A 91 -52.44 -7.47 18.51
C GLY A 91 -53.96 -7.34 18.61
N ASP A 92 -54.72 -8.35 18.21
CA ASP A 92 -56.11 -8.46 18.66
C ASP A 92 -56.04 -8.90 20.13
N CYS A 93 -56.18 -7.89 20.99
CA CYS A 93 -56.34 -8.04 22.43
C CYS A 93 -57.53 -8.98 22.69
N VAL A 94 -57.25 -10.25 23.03
CA VAL A 94 -58.28 -11.11 23.60
C VAL A 94 -58.57 -10.56 24.99
N ASP A 95 -59.64 -9.79 25.09
CA ASP A 95 -60.18 -9.30 26.36
C ASP A 95 -60.68 -10.53 27.15
N GLU A 96 -59.85 -11.05 28.06
CA GLU A 96 -60.30 -11.98 29.11
C GLU A 96 -61.15 -11.20 30.12
N LYS A 97 -62.39 -10.89 29.72
CA LYS A 97 -63.46 -10.50 30.62
C LYS A 97 -64.77 -11.16 30.19
N SER A 98 -65.10 -12.28 30.80
CA SER A 98 -66.26 -12.40 31.70
C SER A 98 -66.53 -13.87 32.05
N MET A 99 -66.61 -14.10 33.38
CA MET A 99 -67.44 -15.05 34.14
C MET A 99 -67.93 -16.34 33.46
#